data_AF-A0AAT9GNF2-F1
#
_entry.id   AF-A0AAT9GNF2-F1
#
_cell.length_a   1.000
_cell.length_b   1.000
_cell.length_c   1.000
_cell.angle_alpha   90.00
_cell.angle_beta   90.00
_cell.angle_gamma   90.00
#
_symmetry.space_group_name_H-M   'P 1'
#
loop_
_entity.id
_entity.type
_entity.pdbx_description
1 polymer ?
#
loop_
_entity_poly.entity_id
_entity_poly.type
_entity_poly.pdbx_seq_one_letter_code
_entity_poly.pdbx_strand_id
1 'polypeptide(L)'
;MVKSYKLKIKLSYVSFLKERAEKFLVIAQVSFDKGFYDMVLFNVEQYIQLYVKYFIYLKSGDYPKSHDLIKLFNYLKTIYEKKCVDDFIKENIDLLSVLQQAYISSCYMPIEYTRDQAEKVLRLVEEFKEMVQQCLTS
;
A
#
# COMPACT_ATOMS: atom_id res chain seq x y z
N MET A 1 -14.64 -17.37 -28.38
CA MET A 1 -13.26 -16.84 -28.29
C MET A 1 -13.05 -15.65 -27.33
N VAL A 2 -14.07 -14.90 -26.90
CA VAL A 2 -13.88 -13.65 -26.12
C VAL A 2 -13.60 -13.87 -24.61
N LYS A 3 -14.05 -14.99 -24.01
CA LYS A 3 -13.85 -15.26 -22.57
C LYS A 3 -12.39 -15.54 -22.16
N SER A 4 -11.58 -16.14 -23.05
CA SER A 4 -10.19 -16.53 -22.77
C SER A 4 -9.24 -15.33 -22.64
N TYR A 5 -9.43 -14.30 -23.48
CA TYR A 5 -8.61 -13.08 -23.45
C TYR A 5 -8.88 -12.21 -22.22
N LYS A 6 -10.15 -12.04 -21.82
CA LYS A 6 -10.49 -11.30 -20.59
C LYS A 6 -9.85 -11.94 -19.35
N LEU A 7 -9.83 -13.27 -19.26
CA LEU A 7 -9.23 -13.98 -18.12
C LEU A 7 -7.69 -13.83 -18.08
N LYS A 8 -7.02 -13.88 -19.23
CA LYS A 8 -5.57 -13.63 -19.34
C LYS A 8 -5.18 -12.20 -18.94
N ILE A 9 -5.94 -11.20 -19.37
CA ILE A 9 -5.74 -9.80 -18.98
C ILE A 9 -6.03 -9.63 -17.47
N LYS A 10 -7.07 -10.28 -16.94
CA LYS A 10 -7.40 -10.24 -15.50
C LYS A 10 -6.24 -10.77 -14.64
N LEU A 11 -5.63 -11.88 -15.03
CA LEU A 11 -4.46 -12.46 -14.36
C LEU A 11 -3.22 -11.58 -14.47
N SER A 12 -2.99 -10.90 -15.62
CA SER A 12 -1.84 -9.99 -15.79
C SER A 12 -1.96 -8.70 -14.97
N TYR A 13 -3.17 -8.18 -14.77
CA TYR A 13 -3.38 -6.99 -13.94
C TYR A 13 -3.15 -7.27 -12.44
N VAL A 14 -3.56 -8.46 -11.99
CA VAL A 14 -3.35 -8.92 -10.61
C VAL A 14 -1.86 -9.09 -10.32
N SER A 15 -1.12 -9.74 -11.21
CA SER A 15 0.33 -9.88 -11.05
C SER A 15 1.04 -8.52 -11.10
N PHE A 16 0.60 -7.63 -12.00
CA PHE A 16 1.18 -6.29 -12.15
C PHE A 16 1.12 -5.44 -10.87
N LEU A 17 -0.03 -5.38 -10.18
CA LEU A 17 -0.16 -4.56 -8.97
C LEU A 17 0.80 -5.01 -7.87
N LYS A 18 0.84 -6.33 -7.62
CA LYS A 18 1.72 -6.91 -6.61
C LYS A 18 3.19 -6.72 -6.97
N GLU A 19 3.59 -7.09 -8.19
CA GLU A 19 4.97 -6.92 -8.66
C GLU A 19 5.42 -5.46 -8.62
N ARG A 20 4.52 -4.53 -8.94
CA ARG A 20 4.81 -3.10 -8.88
C ARG A 20 4.97 -2.64 -7.44
N ALA A 21 4.11 -3.08 -6.53
CA ALA A 21 4.23 -2.76 -5.11
C ALA A 21 5.60 -3.21 -4.59
N GLU A 22 6.01 -4.47 -4.82
CA GLU A 22 7.30 -4.97 -4.34
C GLU A 22 8.49 -4.13 -4.85
N LYS A 23 8.43 -3.63 -6.10
CA LYS A 23 9.45 -2.70 -6.63
C LYS A 23 9.49 -1.39 -5.87
N PHE A 24 8.34 -0.84 -5.48
CA PHE A 24 8.29 0.36 -4.64
C PHE A 24 8.93 0.12 -3.28
N LEU A 25 8.71 -1.03 -2.65
CA LEU A 25 9.37 -1.35 -1.38
C LEU A 25 10.90 -1.44 -1.51
N VAL A 26 11.41 -2.07 -2.57
CA VAL A 26 12.84 -2.12 -2.86
C VAL A 26 13.40 -0.70 -3.01
N ILE A 27 12.71 0.17 -3.73
CA ILE A 27 13.13 1.57 -3.91
C ILE A 27 13.09 2.32 -2.56
N ALA A 28 12.08 2.09 -1.72
CA ALA A 28 12.01 2.71 -0.40
C ALA A 28 13.23 2.34 0.46
N GLN A 29 13.66 1.08 0.45
CA GLN A 29 14.83 0.62 1.19
C GLN A 29 16.12 1.26 0.66
N VAL A 30 16.31 1.29 -0.67
CA VAL A 30 17.47 1.97 -1.29
C VAL A 30 17.48 3.47 -0.99
N SER A 31 16.31 4.12 -1.01
CA SER A 31 16.18 5.54 -0.65
C SER A 31 16.55 5.81 0.80
N PHE A 32 16.20 4.88 1.70
CA PHE A 32 16.55 4.99 3.12
C PHE A 32 18.07 4.97 3.31
N ASP A 33 18.77 4.04 2.66
CA ASP A 33 20.23 3.94 2.71
C ASP A 33 20.93 5.20 2.17
N LYS A 34 20.28 5.91 1.24
CA LYS A 34 20.77 7.16 0.66
C LYS A 34 20.38 8.42 1.43
N GLY A 35 19.56 8.30 2.48
CA GLY A 35 19.06 9.43 3.26
C GLY A 35 17.94 10.23 2.56
N PHE A 36 17.32 9.69 1.51
CA PHE A 36 16.21 10.32 0.78
C PHE A 36 14.88 9.98 1.47
N TYR A 37 14.67 10.51 2.67
CA TYR A 37 13.58 10.11 3.56
C TYR A 37 12.18 10.47 3.02
N ASP A 38 12.03 11.60 2.35
CA ASP A 38 10.82 11.96 1.60
C ASP A 38 10.45 10.90 0.56
N MET A 39 11.44 10.36 -0.14
CA MET A 39 11.26 9.27 -1.10
C MET A 39 10.97 7.95 -0.39
N VAL A 40 11.47 7.70 0.82
CA VAL A 40 11.07 6.51 1.60
C VAL A 40 9.57 6.53 1.84
N LEU A 41 9.03 7.65 2.35
CA LEU A 41 7.61 7.78 2.64
C LEU A 41 6.76 7.65 1.38
N PHE A 42 7.16 8.32 0.29
CA PHE A 42 6.46 8.22 -0.99
C PHE A 42 6.40 6.77 -1.50
N ASN A 43 7.55 6.07 -1.52
CA ASN A 43 7.61 4.72 -2.04
C ASN A 43 6.87 3.71 -1.12
N VAL A 44 6.87 3.91 0.20
CA VAL A 44 6.06 3.09 1.10
C VAL A 44 4.55 3.33 0.92
N GLU A 45 4.12 4.58 0.72
CA GLU A 45 2.72 4.88 0.38
C GLU A 45 2.30 4.12 -0.88
N GLN A 46 3.11 4.17 -1.94
CA GLN A 46 2.84 3.48 -3.19
C GLN A 46 2.81 1.95 -3.01
N TYR A 47 3.72 1.40 -2.21
CA TYR A 47 3.72 -0.03 -1.86
C TYR A 47 2.39 -0.45 -1.21
N ILE A 48 2.00 0.20 -0.11
CA ILE A 48 0.79 -0.17 0.64
C ILE A 48 -0.45 0.05 -0.23
N GLN A 49 -0.53 1.19 -0.93
CA GLN A 49 -1.67 1.52 -1.79
C GLN A 49 -1.92 0.44 -2.86
N LEU A 50 -0.86 0.00 -3.55
CA LEU A 50 -0.97 -1.00 -4.61
C LEU A 50 -1.30 -2.38 -4.06
N TYR A 51 -0.75 -2.75 -2.89
CA TYR A 51 -1.06 -4.02 -2.25
C TYR A 51 -2.51 -4.09 -1.76
N VAL A 52 -3.02 -3.01 -1.18
CA VAL A 52 -4.44 -2.91 -0.79
C VAL A 52 -5.34 -3.04 -2.01
N LYS A 53 -5.01 -2.32 -3.12
CA LYS A 53 -5.73 -2.46 -4.40
C LYS A 53 -5.68 -3.87 -4.96
N TYR A 54 -4.54 -4.55 -4.82
CA TYR A 54 -4.38 -5.94 -5.21
C TYR A 54 -5.36 -6.85 -4.44
N PHE A 55 -5.42 -6.77 -3.11
CA PHE A 55 -6.33 -7.58 -2.31
C PHE A 55 -7.81 -7.26 -2.59
N ILE A 56 -8.15 -5.98 -2.71
CA ILE A 56 -9.50 -5.57 -3.13
C ILE A 56 -9.87 -6.25 -4.46
N TYR A 57 -8.98 -6.19 -5.45
CA TYR A 57 -9.22 -6.78 -6.76
C TYR A 57 -9.38 -8.30 -6.71
N LEU A 58 -8.58 -8.99 -5.90
CA LEU A 58 -8.69 -10.45 -5.76
C LEU A 58 -10.10 -10.87 -5.34
N LYS A 59 -10.75 -10.09 -4.47
CA LYS A 59 -12.07 -10.41 -3.93
C LYS A 59 -13.23 -9.88 -4.80
N SER A 60 -13.14 -8.68 -5.35
CA SER A 60 -14.25 -8.02 -6.07
C SER A 60 -14.10 -7.99 -7.60
N GLY A 61 -12.89 -8.23 -8.12
CA GLY A 61 -12.58 -8.15 -9.55
C GLY A 61 -12.38 -6.74 -10.12
N ASP A 62 -12.44 -5.71 -9.29
CA ASP A 62 -12.05 -4.32 -9.60
C ASP A 62 -11.51 -3.64 -8.32
N TYR A 63 -11.00 -2.42 -8.39
CA TYR A 63 -10.60 -1.63 -7.23
C TYR A 63 -10.89 -0.14 -7.44
N PRO A 64 -11.17 0.63 -6.38
CA PRO A 64 -11.32 2.08 -6.46
C PRO A 64 -10.10 2.73 -7.09
N LYS A 65 -10.30 3.62 -8.07
CA LYS A 65 -9.20 4.39 -8.70
C LYS A 65 -8.69 5.55 -7.83
N SER A 66 -9.17 5.63 -6.59
CA SER A 66 -8.70 6.59 -5.60
C SER A 66 -7.24 6.33 -5.19
N HIS A 67 -6.54 7.38 -4.80
CA HIS A 67 -5.23 7.34 -4.15
C HIS A 67 -5.33 7.63 -2.64
N ASP A 68 -6.55 7.74 -2.12
CA ASP A 68 -6.80 7.98 -0.70
C ASP A 68 -6.62 6.67 0.08
N LEU A 69 -5.51 6.57 0.80
CA LEU A 69 -5.10 5.36 1.49
C LEU A 69 -6.14 4.93 2.53
N ILE A 70 -6.67 5.87 3.31
CA ILE A 70 -7.70 5.59 4.32
C ILE A 70 -8.99 5.09 3.68
N LYS A 71 -9.43 5.67 2.57
CA LYS A 71 -10.61 5.16 1.85
C LYS A 71 -10.38 3.75 1.29
N LEU A 72 -9.18 3.47 0.77
CA LEU A 72 -8.83 2.13 0.28
C LEU A 72 -8.85 1.09 1.41
N PHE A 73 -8.30 1.42 2.57
CA PHE A 73 -8.35 0.54 3.74
C PHE A 73 -9.78 0.31 4.26
N ASN A 74 -10.61 1.35 4.31
CA ASN A 74 -12.03 1.20 4.69
C ASN A 74 -12.80 0.31 3.68
N TYR A 75 -12.48 0.42 2.40
CA TYR A 75 -13.06 -0.46 1.37
C TYR A 75 -12.58 -1.91 1.55
N LEU A 76 -11.28 -2.12 1.79
CA LEU A 76 -10.72 -3.43 2.11
C LEU A 76 -11.40 -4.06 3.34
N LYS A 77 -11.56 -3.28 4.42
CA LYS A 77 -12.28 -3.68 5.63
C LYS A 77 -13.70 -4.15 5.32
N THR A 78 -14.43 -3.39 4.51
CA THR A 78 -15.81 -3.73 4.12
C THR A 78 -15.89 -5.03 3.31
N ILE A 79 -14.89 -5.30 2.47
CA ILE A 79 -14.89 -6.48 1.60
C ILE A 79 -14.47 -7.76 2.33
N TYR A 80 -13.50 -7.66 3.23
CA TYR A 80 -12.92 -8.81 3.92
C TYR A 80 -13.58 -9.10 5.27
N GLU A 81 -14.16 -8.08 5.92
CA GLU A 81 -14.84 -8.18 7.22
C GLU A 81 -13.98 -8.87 8.29
N LYS A 82 -12.67 -8.60 8.31
CA LYS A 82 -11.72 -9.19 9.26
C LYS A 82 -11.31 -8.19 10.33
N LYS A 83 -11.34 -8.62 11.59
CA LYS A 83 -10.96 -7.82 12.77
C LYS A 83 -9.54 -7.25 12.67
N CYS A 84 -8.56 -8.06 12.25
CA CYS A 84 -7.18 -7.62 12.05
C CYS A 84 -7.01 -6.43 11.09
N VAL A 85 -7.87 -6.28 10.07
CA VAL A 85 -7.83 -5.13 9.16
C VAL A 85 -8.29 -3.89 9.92
N ASP A 86 -9.33 -4.03 10.75
CA ASP A 86 -9.82 -2.95 11.60
C ASP A 86 -8.80 -2.55 12.69
N ASP A 87 -8.18 -3.54 13.33
CA ASP A 87 -7.13 -3.33 14.33
C ASP A 87 -5.93 -2.59 13.70
N PHE A 88 -5.43 -3.07 12.55
CA PHE A 88 -4.33 -2.43 11.82
C PHE A 88 -4.63 -0.97 11.48
N ILE A 89 -5.84 -0.66 10.99
CA ILE A 89 -6.23 0.72 10.68
C ILE A 89 -6.22 1.59 11.95
N LYS A 90 -6.79 1.08 13.05
CA LYS A 90 -6.91 1.83 14.31
C LYS A 90 -5.55 2.11 14.94
N GLU A 91 -4.69 1.11 14.96
CA GLU A 91 -3.36 1.18 15.56
C GLU A 91 -2.43 2.10 14.76
N ASN A 92 -2.64 2.22 13.44
CA ASN A 92 -1.74 2.93 12.54
C ASN A 92 -2.36 4.17 11.86
N ILE A 93 -3.50 4.68 12.34
CA ILE A 93 -4.25 5.74 11.66
C ILE A 93 -3.43 7.02 11.42
N ASP A 94 -2.59 7.40 12.38
CA ASP A 94 -1.76 8.60 12.30
C ASP A 94 -0.66 8.42 11.23
N LEU A 95 0.01 7.25 11.21
CA LEU A 95 1.04 6.96 10.22
C LEU A 95 0.47 6.81 8.81
N LEU A 96 -0.71 6.19 8.67
CA LEU A 96 -1.42 6.11 7.40
C LEU A 96 -1.80 7.50 6.88
N SER A 97 -2.18 8.42 7.77
CA SER A 97 -2.47 9.82 7.42
C SER A 97 -1.21 10.56 6.97
N VAL A 98 -0.07 10.33 7.62
CA VAL A 98 1.23 10.87 7.19
C VAL A 98 1.62 10.36 5.80
N LEU A 99 1.49 9.06 5.55
CA LEU A 99 1.75 8.47 4.24
C LEU A 99 0.85 9.07 3.15
N GLN A 100 -0.45 9.21 3.42
CA GLN A 100 -1.38 9.83 2.49
C GLN A 100 -0.99 11.27 2.12
N GLN A 101 -0.44 12.04 3.07
CA GLN A 101 0.08 13.36 2.78
C GLN A 101 1.37 13.29 1.95
N ALA A 102 2.28 12.37 2.28
CA ALA A 102 3.55 12.15 1.58
C ALA A 102 3.38 11.90 0.07
N TYR A 103 2.27 11.32 -0.37
CA TYR A 103 1.93 11.17 -1.79
C TYR A 103 1.98 12.51 -2.56
N ILE A 104 1.54 13.61 -1.93
CA ILE A 104 1.54 14.94 -2.53
C ILE A 104 2.75 15.74 -2.07
N SER A 105 3.05 15.74 -0.77
CA SER A 105 4.09 16.62 -0.21
C SER A 105 5.49 16.24 -0.67
N SER A 106 5.85 14.96 -0.74
CA SER A 106 7.20 14.55 -1.16
C SER A 106 7.54 14.97 -2.59
N CYS A 107 6.53 15.22 -3.44
CA CYS A 107 6.74 15.62 -4.83
C CYS A 107 6.57 17.12 -5.08
N TYR A 108 5.74 17.80 -4.30
CA TYR A 108 5.26 19.14 -4.64
C TYR A 108 5.44 20.17 -3.52
N MET A 109 5.95 19.77 -2.36
CA MET A 109 6.14 20.66 -1.21
C MET A 109 7.56 20.50 -0.65
N PRO A 110 8.15 21.58 -0.10
CA PRO A 110 9.46 21.52 0.55
C PRO A 110 9.33 20.97 1.98
N ILE A 111 8.72 19.79 2.14
CA ILE A 111 8.62 19.11 3.43
C ILE A 111 9.83 18.20 3.58
N GLU A 112 10.58 18.39 4.66
CA GLU A 112 11.67 17.49 5.04
C GLU A 112 11.17 16.46 6.04
N TYR A 113 11.49 15.20 5.78
CA TYR A 113 11.22 14.09 6.68
C TYR A 113 12.51 13.63 7.35
N THR A 114 12.41 13.23 8.61
CA THR A 114 13.56 12.72 9.37
C THR A 114 13.79 11.24 9.13
N ARG A 115 15.00 10.78 9.44
CA ARG A 115 15.33 9.34 9.47
C ARG A 115 14.35 8.56 10.33
N ASP A 116 14.04 9.05 11.53
CA ASP A 116 13.12 8.39 12.46
C ASP A 116 11.71 8.23 11.88
N GLN A 117 11.23 9.22 11.12
CA GLN A 117 9.94 9.12 10.43
C GLN A 117 9.99 8.06 9.33
N ALA A 118 11.07 8.02 8.55
CA ALA A 118 11.26 7.00 7.54
C ALA A 118 11.37 5.58 8.15
N GLU A 119 12.07 5.42 9.27
CA GLU A 119 12.15 4.15 9.99
C GLU A 119 10.79 3.69 10.53
N LYS A 120 9.98 4.61 11.08
CA LYS A 120 8.61 4.30 11.53
C LYS A 120 7.76 3.77 10.37
N VAL A 121 7.86 4.42 9.21
CA VAL A 121 7.10 4.03 8.03
C VAL A 121 7.59 2.71 7.43
N LEU A 122 8.89 2.40 7.50
CA LEU A 122 9.40 1.08 7.14
C LEU A 122 8.94 -0.01 8.12
N ARG A 123 8.84 0.27 9.42
CA ARG A 123 8.25 -0.68 10.39
C ARG A 123 6.77 -0.96 10.11
N LEU A 124 6.02 0.06 9.71
CA LEU A 124 4.62 -0.09 9.29
C LEU A 124 4.46 -1.10 8.13
N VAL A 125 5.45 -1.20 7.24
CA VAL A 125 5.42 -2.21 6.15
C VAL A 125 5.42 -3.63 6.71
N GLU A 126 6.19 -3.89 7.77
CA GLU A 126 6.23 -5.22 8.38
C GLU A 126 4.92 -5.53 9.09
N GLU A 127 4.37 -4.58 9.86
CA GLU A 127 3.03 -4.72 10.46
C GLU A 127 1.94 -4.95 9.40
N PHE A 128 2.04 -4.27 8.26
CA PHE A 128 1.12 -4.46 7.15
C PHE A 128 1.23 -5.87 6.55
N LYS A 129 2.45 -6.38 6.36
CA LYS A 129 2.69 -7.76 5.88
C LYS A 129 2.16 -8.80 6.87
N GLU A 130 2.33 -8.58 8.17
CA GLU A 130 1.79 -9.45 9.20
C GLU A 130 0.25 -9.50 9.14
N MET A 131 -0.42 -8.34 9.08
CA MET A 131 -1.87 -8.28 8.91
C MET A 131 -2.33 -8.98 7.63
N VAL A 132 -1.62 -8.79 6.52
CA VAL A 132 -1.89 -9.48 5.26
C VAL A 132 -1.80 -11.01 5.42
N GLN A 133 -0.74 -11.51 6.04
CA GLN A 133 -0.51 -12.94 6.25
C GLN A 133 -1.57 -13.57 7.15
N GLN A 134 -1.95 -12.87 8.22
CA GLN A 134 -2.95 -13.34 9.16
C GLN A 134 -4.34 -13.47 8.51
N CYS A 135 -4.69 -12.60 7.56
CA CYS A 135 -6.10 -12.36 7.22
C CYS A 135 -6.49 -12.36 5.76
N LEU A 136 -5.56 -12.09 4.85
CA LEU A 136 -5.87 -11.86 3.43
C LEU A 136 -5.32 -12.94 2.50
N THR A 137 -4.36 -13.74 2.99
CA THR A 137 -3.80 -14.92 2.29
C THR A 137 -4.31 -16.26 2.78
N SER A 138 -5.13 -16.26 3.85
CA SER A 138 -5.75 -17.43 4.47
C SER A 138 -7.10 -17.81 3.85
#